data_AF-A0AAJ0A872-F1
#
_entry.id   AF-A0AAJ0A872-F1
#
_cell.length_a   1.000
_cell.length_b   1.000
_cell.length_c   1.000
_cell.angle_alpha   90.00
_cell.angle_beta   90.00
_cell.angle_gamma   90.00
#
_symmetry.space_group_name_H-M   'P 1'
#
loop_
_entity.id
_entity.type
_entity.pdbx_description
1 polymer ?
#
loop_
_entity_poly.entity_id
_entity_poly.type
_entity_poly.pdbx_seq_one_letter_code
_entity_poly.pdbx_strand_id
1 'polypeptide(L)'
;MGKSRSVSAIVAYLLWKHPSRFGRSATSTAAAQNGASSGAPKSADEAAAAQERAAAAVTAAVKWVRNTREIAEPNSGFMKQLEMWWIMGCPDDVASHPIYKRWEFRREIDESLAAGQAPTKLRFEDEETSKEEAESVKGMEVRCKKCRKTLATSRFVLDHEPDAPRDPRQQQQPCGHVFVEPLGWMREELEKATLEGRLSCPNQKCGAAVGRYSWRGFRCSCGGWVTPGFSLQKGRVDEVATRVPGGAVAMGIRMPPGSGRL
;
A
#
# COMPACT_ATOMS: atom_id res chain seq x y z
N MET A 1 7.29 -15.46 -36.72
CA MET A 1 7.08 -15.86 -35.31
C MET A 1 7.74 -14.83 -34.39
N GLY A 2 6.99 -14.36 -33.39
CA GLY A 2 7.11 -13.02 -32.80
C GLY A 2 8.42 -12.70 -32.08
N LYS A 3 8.83 -11.44 -32.17
CA LYS A 3 9.95 -10.85 -31.40
C LYS A 3 9.70 -10.85 -29.88
N SER A 4 8.43 -10.97 -29.45
CA SER A 4 8.01 -10.63 -28.08
C SER A 4 7.15 -11.68 -27.36
N ARG A 5 6.06 -12.19 -27.96
CA ARG A 5 5.08 -13.04 -27.23
C ARG A 5 5.60 -14.43 -26.81
N SER A 6 6.32 -15.12 -27.69
CA SER A 6 6.91 -16.43 -27.35
C SER A 6 8.04 -16.33 -26.33
N VAL A 7 8.76 -15.20 -26.32
CA VAL A 7 9.84 -14.93 -25.37
C VAL A 7 9.27 -14.81 -23.95
N SER A 8 8.16 -14.09 -23.76
CA SER A 8 7.52 -13.94 -22.45
C SER A 8 7.11 -15.29 -21.83
N ALA A 9 6.57 -16.21 -22.63
CA ALA A 9 6.21 -17.55 -22.17
C ALA A 9 7.44 -18.37 -21.74
N ILE A 10 8.54 -18.29 -22.49
CA ILE A 10 9.80 -18.96 -22.14
C ILE A 10 10.37 -18.37 -20.84
N VAL A 11 10.36 -17.05 -20.68
CA VAL A 11 10.82 -16.39 -19.45
C VAL A 11 9.98 -16.83 -18.25
N ALA A 12 8.65 -16.85 -18.38
CA ALA A 12 7.74 -17.34 -17.34
C ALA A 12 8.06 -18.79 -16.96
N TYR A 13 8.25 -19.66 -17.95
CA TYR A 13 8.61 -21.05 -17.74
C TYR A 13 9.94 -21.20 -16.98
N LEU A 14 10.97 -20.43 -17.35
CA LEU A 14 12.28 -20.47 -16.68
C LEU A 14 12.18 -20.07 -15.22
N LEU A 15 11.43 -19.00 -14.93
CA LEU A 15 11.21 -18.52 -13.56
C LEU A 15 10.48 -19.56 -12.71
N TRP A 16 9.41 -20.16 -13.24
CA TRP A 16 8.63 -21.17 -12.52
C TRP A 16 9.37 -22.50 -12.35
N LYS A 17 10.06 -22.97 -13.39
CA LYS A 17 10.75 -24.27 -13.38
C LYS A 17 12.10 -24.24 -12.67
N HIS A 18 12.82 -23.12 -12.75
CA HIS A 18 14.17 -22.97 -12.20
C HIS A 18 14.34 -21.73 -11.30
N PRO A 19 13.50 -21.56 -10.25
CA PRO A 19 13.51 -20.35 -9.43
C PRO A 19 14.83 -20.12 -8.68
N SER A 20 15.55 -21.20 -8.34
CA SER A 20 16.86 -21.13 -7.69
C SER A 20 17.95 -20.46 -8.55
N ARG A 21 17.82 -20.51 -9.88
CA ARG A 21 18.75 -19.83 -10.79
C ARG A 21 18.58 -18.31 -10.80
N PHE A 22 17.44 -17.82 -10.30
CA PHE A 22 17.07 -16.40 -10.31
C PHE A 22 16.89 -15.83 -8.89
N GLY A 23 17.54 -16.44 -7.89
CA GLY A 23 17.63 -15.88 -6.54
C GLY A 23 16.48 -16.23 -5.59
N ARG A 24 15.62 -17.22 -5.93
CA ARG A 24 14.60 -17.74 -5.01
C ARG A 24 14.98 -19.09 -4.43
N SER A 25 15.01 -19.20 -3.10
CA SER A 25 15.26 -20.47 -2.40
C SER A 25 14.16 -21.50 -2.65
N ALA A 26 14.50 -22.79 -2.59
CA ALA A 26 13.54 -23.90 -2.71
C ALA A 26 12.45 -23.84 -1.63
N THR A 27 12.80 -23.43 -0.40
CA THR A 27 11.84 -23.26 0.70
C THR A 27 10.83 -22.15 0.40
N SER A 28 11.30 -21.02 -0.14
CA SER A 28 10.43 -19.91 -0.56
C SER A 28 9.56 -20.27 -1.75
N THR A 29 10.07 -21.13 -2.66
CA THR A 29 9.30 -21.65 -3.79
C THR A 29 8.16 -22.55 -3.33
N ALA A 30 8.46 -23.51 -2.45
CA ALA A 30 7.46 -24.45 -1.92
C ALA A 30 6.38 -23.74 -1.09
N ALA A 31 6.77 -22.74 -0.29
CA ALA A 31 5.81 -21.91 0.46
C ALA A 31 4.83 -21.20 -0.49
N ALA A 32 5.34 -20.62 -1.58
CA ALA A 32 4.52 -19.83 -2.48
C ALA A 32 3.66 -20.68 -3.43
N GLN A 33 4.08 -21.91 -3.76
CA GLN A 33 3.30 -22.88 -4.53
C GLN A 33 2.15 -23.52 -3.72
N ASN A 34 2.29 -23.62 -2.39
CA ASN A 34 1.26 -24.20 -1.52
C ASN A 34 0.17 -23.21 -1.10
N GLY A 35 0.10 -22.02 -1.71
CA GLY A 35 -0.90 -21.00 -1.36
C GLY A 35 -0.73 -20.40 0.04
N ALA A 36 0.34 -20.73 0.76
CA ALA A 36 0.73 -19.98 1.94
C ALA A 36 1.12 -18.61 1.45
N SER A 37 0.32 -17.58 1.79
CA SER A 37 0.61 -16.20 1.41
C SER A 37 2.09 -15.93 1.67
N SER A 38 2.86 -15.74 0.60
CA SER A 38 4.20 -15.19 0.74
C SER A 38 3.95 -13.85 1.39
N GLY A 39 4.22 -13.74 2.69
CA GLY A 39 3.74 -12.66 3.53
C GLY A 39 3.88 -11.35 2.77
N ALA A 40 2.74 -10.70 2.48
CA ALA A 40 2.75 -9.47 1.73
C ALA A 40 3.76 -8.51 2.40
N PRO A 41 4.58 -7.78 1.61
CA PRO A 41 5.58 -6.90 2.19
C PRO A 41 4.91 -5.98 3.22
N LYS A 42 5.43 -6.00 4.44
CA LYS A 42 4.80 -5.35 5.59
C LYS A 42 5.16 -3.87 5.70
N SER A 43 6.15 -3.44 4.92
CA SER A 43 6.59 -2.06 4.79
C SER A 43 6.85 -1.68 3.32
N ALA A 44 6.90 -0.37 3.05
CA ALA A 44 7.26 0.14 1.74
C ALA A 44 8.67 -0.30 1.32
N ASP A 45 9.62 -0.36 2.26
CA ASP A 45 10.99 -0.81 2.00
C ASP A 45 11.06 -2.28 1.61
N GLU A 46 10.29 -3.15 2.29
CA GLU A 46 10.20 -4.57 1.93
C GLU A 46 9.57 -4.75 0.54
N ALA A 47 8.57 -3.93 0.21
CA ALA A 47 7.92 -3.95 -1.10
C ALA A 47 8.90 -3.51 -2.20
N ALA A 48 9.67 -2.44 -1.96
CA ALA A 48 10.70 -1.96 -2.88
C ALA A 48 11.81 -3.01 -3.10
N ALA A 49 12.31 -3.62 -2.03
CA ALA A 49 13.31 -4.68 -2.11
C ALA A 49 12.79 -5.96 -2.78
N ALA A 50 11.50 -6.28 -2.60
CA ALA A 50 10.86 -7.38 -3.33
C ALA A 50 10.74 -7.05 -4.84
N GLN A 51 10.38 -5.81 -5.18
CA GLN A 51 10.30 -5.33 -6.55
C GLN A 51 11.66 -5.37 -7.24
N GLU A 52 12.73 -4.88 -6.58
CA GLU A 52 14.08 -4.88 -7.13
C GLU A 52 14.58 -6.31 -7.40
N ARG A 53 14.37 -7.23 -6.45
CA ARG A 53 14.70 -8.65 -6.63
C ARG A 53 13.92 -9.28 -7.78
N ALA A 54 12.65 -8.94 -7.92
CA ALA A 54 11.82 -9.43 -9.03
C ALA A 54 12.30 -8.90 -10.38
N ALA A 55 12.58 -7.60 -10.49
CA ALA A 55 13.12 -6.99 -11.69
C ALA A 55 14.47 -7.62 -12.10
N ALA A 56 15.35 -7.87 -11.13
CA ALA A 56 16.62 -8.55 -11.35
C ALA A 56 16.42 -10.00 -11.85
N ALA A 57 15.50 -10.76 -11.25
CA ALA A 57 15.19 -12.13 -11.65
C ALA A 57 14.64 -12.20 -13.09
N VAL A 58 13.66 -11.37 -13.42
CA VAL A 58 13.06 -11.34 -14.76
C VAL A 58 14.09 -10.89 -15.80
N THR A 59 14.90 -9.87 -15.49
CA THR A 59 15.98 -9.40 -16.38
C THR A 59 17.03 -10.48 -16.63
N ALA A 60 17.42 -11.22 -15.59
CA ALA A 60 18.35 -12.33 -15.71
C ALA A 60 17.79 -13.46 -16.59
N ALA A 61 16.49 -13.77 -16.46
CA ALA A 61 15.82 -14.75 -17.31
C ALA A 61 15.75 -14.32 -18.78
N VAL A 62 15.45 -13.04 -19.05
CA VAL A 62 15.50 -12.48 -20.42
C VAL A 62 16.91 -12.54 -21.00
N LYS A 63 17.94 -12.18 -20.21
CA LYS A 63 19.34 -12.26 -20.62
C LYS A 63 19.72 -13.70 -20.98
N TRP A 64 19.23 -14.68 -20.24
CA TRP A 64 19.44 -16.10 -20.56
C TRP A 64 18.84 -16.48 -21.91
N VAL A 65 17.61 -16.03 -22.22
CA VAL A 65 16.99 -16.26 -23.53
C VAL A 65 17.75 -15.56 -24.65
N ARG A 66 18.29 -14.36 -24.39
CA ARG A 66 19.09 -13.61 -25.37
C ARG A 66 20.37 -14.33 -25.81
N ASN A 67 20.94 -15.19 -24.96
CA ASN A 67 22.11 -16.00 -25.33
C ASN A 67 21.84 -16.95 -26.50
N THR A 68 20.59 -17.37 -26.72
CA THR A 68 20.19 -18.21 -27.87
C THR A 68 19.44 -17.40 -28.93
N ARG A 69 18.77 -16.31 -28.54
CA ARG A 69 17.98 -15.46 -29.42
C ARG A 69 18.17 -13.99 -29.06
N GLU A 70 19.19 -13.36 -29.64
CA GLU A 70 19.58 -11.98 -29.33
C GLU A 70 18.45 -10.96 -29.54
N ILE A 71 17.58 -11.18 -30.53
CA ILE A 71 16.41 -10.33 -30.84
C ILE A 71 15.27 -10.43 -29.81
N ALA A 72 15.45 -11.16 -28.70
CA ALA A 72 14.44 -11.34 -27.68
C ALA A 72 14.16 -10.03 -26.92
N GLU A 73 12.97 -9.49 -27.13
CA GLU A 73 12.54 -8.21 -26.55
C GLU A 73 11.06 -8.30 -26.10
N PRO A 74 10.83 -8.80 -24.88
CA PRO A 74 9.49 -8.83 -24.30
C PRO A 74 8.98 -7.40 -24.04
N ASN A 75 7.68 -7.19 -24.21
CA ASN A 75 7.04 -5.91 -23.94
C ASN A 75 7.16 -5.52 -22.45
N SER A 76 7.36 -4.23 -22.16
CA SER A 76 7.53 -3.70 -20.81
C SER A 76 6.35 -4.01 -19.89
N GLY A 77 5.12 -4.01 -20.41
CA GLY A 77 3.93 -4.40 -19.65
C GLY A 77 3.97 -5.87 -19.21
N PHE A 78 4.46 -6.77 -20.07
CA PHE A 78 4.64 -8.17 -19.71
C PHE A 78 5.78 -8.36 -18.69
N MET A 79 6.85 -7.57 -18.80
CA MET A 79 7.94 -7.60 -17.82
C MET A 79 7.41 -7.27 -16.41
N LYS A 80 6.63 -6.20 -16.26
CA LYS A 80 5.99 -5.84 -14.99
C LYS A 80 5.05 -6.92 -14.47
N GLN A 81 4.29 -7.57 -15.35
CA GLN A 81 3.42 -8.70 -14.98
C GLN A 81 4.24 -9.90 -14.46
N LEU A 82 5.39 -10.21 -15.08
CA LEU A 82 6.28 -11.27 -14.63
C LEU A 82 6.95 -10.92 -13.30
N GLU A 83 7.31 -9.66 -13.08
CA GLU A 83 7.84 -9.19 -11.79
C GLU A 83 6.80 -9.38 -10.69
N MET A 84 5.55 -8.96 -10.92
CA MET A 84 4.45 -9.15 -9.98
C MET A 84 4.17 -10.65 -9.75
N TRP A 85 4.10 -11.46 -10.81
CA TRP A 85 3.90 -12.90 -10.70
C TRP A 85 5.04 -13.60 -9.96
N TRP A 86 6.28 -13.14 -10.17
CA TRP A 86 7.41 -13.56 -9.37
C TRP A 86 7.15 -13.22 -7.91
N ILE A 87 6.88 -11.97 -7.53
CA ILE A 87 6.61 -11.58 -6.14
C ILE A 87 5.54 -12.46 -5.49
N MET A 88 4.48 -12.81 -6.21
CA MET A 88 3.39 -13.70 -5.74
C MET A 88 3.81 -15.15 -5.53
N GLY A 89 5.01 -15.56 -5.95
CA GLY A 89 5.45 -16.94 -5.84
C GLY A 89 5.44 -17.77 -7.11
N CYS A 90 5.05 -17.18 -8.24
CA CYS A 90 4.63 -17.91 -9.42
C CYS A 90 3.49 -18.91 -9.15
N PRO A 91 2.37 -18.51 -8.52
CA PRO A 91 1.25 -19.40 -8.23
C PRO A 91 0.54 -19.82 -9.51
N ASP A 92 -0.10 -21.00 -9.47
CA ASP A 92 -0.95 -21.48 -10.56
C ASP A 92 -2.27 -20.69 -10.62
N ASP A 93 -2.89 -20.44 -9.45
CA ASP A 93 -4.06 -19.56 -9.34
C ASP A 93 -3.63 -18.13 -9.03
N VAL A 94 -3.56 -17.33 -10.09
CA VAL A 94 -3.22 -15.91 -10.01
C VAL A 94 -4.43 -15.07 -9.57
N ALA A 95 -5.65 -15.48 -9.90
CA ALA A 95 -6.86 -14.66 -9.74
C ALA A 95 -7.27 -14.51 -8.27
N SER A 96 -7.04 -15.52 -7.43
CA SER A 96 -7.34 -15.45 -6.00
C SER A 96 -6.32 -14.66 -5.19
N HIS A 97 -5.10 -14.47 -5.72
CA HIS A 97 -3.99 -13.89 -4.97
C HIS A 97 -4.22 -12.40 -4.63
N PRO A 98 -4.02 -11.96 -3.36
CA PRO A 98 -4.31 -10.57 -2.94
C PRO A 98 -3.59 -9.50 -3.76
N ILE A 99 -2.30 -9.72 -4.08
CA ILE A 99 -1.51 -8.79 -4.92
C ILE A 99 -2.15 -8.61 -6.30
N TYR A 100 -2.61 -9.70 -6.92
CA TYR A 100 -3.26 -9.64 -8.23
C TYR A 100 -4.59 -8.91 -8.16
N LYS A 101 -5.43 -9.22 -7.16
CA LYS A 101 -6.70 -8.51 -6.94
C LYS A 101 -6.50 -7.00 -6.74
N ARG A 102 -5.47 -6.59 -6.00
CA ARG A 102 -5.10 -5.18 -5.83
C ARG A 102 -4.70 -4.53 -7.16
N TRP A 103 -3.91 -5.23 -7.98
CA TRP A 103 -3.53 -4.76 -9.31
C TRP A 103 -4.72 -4.64 -10.27
N GLU A 104 -5.61 -5.63 -10.27
CA GLU A 104 -6.83 -5.62 -11.08
C GLU A 104 -7.74 -4.45 -10.69
N PHE A 105 -7.96 -4.25 -9.38
CA PHE A 105 -8.73 -3.12 -8.87
C PHE A 105 -8.11 -1.77 -9.26
N ARG A 106 -6.79 -1.64 -9.13
CA ARG A 106 -6.06 -0.43 -9.55
C ARG A 106 -6.31 -0.11 -11.02
N ARG A 107 -6.26 -1.13 -11.88
CA ARG A 107 -6.53 -0.99 -13.31
C ARG A 107 -7.96 -0.57 -13.60
N GLU A 108 -8.93 -1.16 -12.92
CA GLU A 108 -10.34 -0.79 -13.08
C GLU A 108 -10.58 0.67 -12.69
N ILE A 109 -9.92 1.16 -11.63
CA ILE A 109 -9.94 2.58 -11.29
C ILE A 109 -9.36 3.41 -12.43
N ASP A 110 -8.19 3.05 -12.96
CA ASP A 110 -7.52 3.82 -14.01
C ASP A 110 -8.37 3.87 -15.30
N GLU A 111 -9.01 2.77 -15.66
CA GLU A 111 -9.94 2.69 -16.80
C GLU A 111 -11.19 3.56 -16.57
N SER A 112 -11.78 3.51 -15.38
CA SER A 112 -12.92 4.35 -15.01
C SER A 112 -12.57 5.84 -15.06
N LEU A 113 -11.39 6.18 -14.54
CA LEU A 113 -10.87 7.55 -14.55
C LEU A 113 -10.58 8.05 -15.96
N ALA A 114 -10.04 7.20 -16.84
CA ALA A 114 -9.84 7.51 -18.25
C ALA A 114 -11.18 7.78 -18.97
N ALA A 115 -12.25 7.09 -18.57
CA ALA A 115 -13.61 7.36 -19.00
C ALA A 115 -14.26 8.58 -18.30
N GLY A 116 -13.57 9.21 -17.35
CA GLY A 116 -14.07 10.36 -16.60
C GLY A 116 -15.14 10.02 -15.55
N GLN A 117 -15.26 8.74 -15.17
CA GLN A 117 -16.25 8.23 -14.24
C GLN A 117 -15.60 7.76 -12.93
N ALA A 118 -16.39 7.69 -11.85
CA ALA A 118 -15.94 7.04 -10.63
C ALA A 118 -15.97 5.51 -10.79
N PRO A 119 -15.09 4.76 -10.11
CA PRO A 119 -15.08 3.30 -10.17
C PRO A 119 -16.40 2.71 -9.67
N THR A 120 -16.92 1.70 -10.37
CA THR A 120 -18.18 1.03 -10.00
C THR A 120 -17.93 -0.07 -8.97
N LYS A 121 -16.89 -0.88 -9.15
CA LYS A 121 -16.44 -1.83 -8.14
C LYS A 121 -15.58 -1.08 -7.13
N LEU A 122 -15.93 -1.15 -5.86
CA LEU A 122 -15.16 -0.60 -4.75
C LEU A 122 -14.54 -1.75 -3.97
N ARG A 123 -13.26 -1.62 -3.63
CA ARG A 123 -12.52 -2.54 -2.76
C ARG A 123 -12.11 -1.80 -1.49
N PHE A 124 -12.36 -2.42 -0.34
CA PHE A 124 -12.04 -1.90 0.97
C PHE A 124 -11.04 -2.80 1.65
N GLU A 125 -9.87 -2.27 1.97
CA GLU A 125 -8.73 -3.12 2.34
C GLU A 125 -8.82 -3.67 3.77
N ASP A 126 -9.65 -3.05 4.61
CA ASP A 126 -10.00 -3.53 5.94
C ASP A 126 -11.00 -4.69 5.95
N GLU A 127 -11.72 -4.94 4.86
CA GLU A 127 -12.65 -6.09 4.74
C GLU A 127 -11.96 -7.35 4.21
N GLU A 128 -10.93 -7.18 3.38
CA GLU A 128 -10.15 -8.29 2.79
C GLU A 128 -9.06 -8.80 3.74
N THR A 129 -8.67 -8.02 4.74
CA THR A 129 -7.72 -8.44 5.76
C THR A 129 -8.44 -9.10 6.93
N SER A 130 -7.95 -10.25 7.39
CA SER A 130 -8.52 -10.88 8.59
C SER A 130 -8.38 -9.93 9.80
N LYS A 131 -9.37 -9.96 10.71
CA LYS A 131 -9.32 -9.15 11.96
C LYS A 131 -8.10 -9.46 12.82
N GLU A 132 -7.53 -10.66 12.68
CA GLU A 132 -6.35 -11.11 13.43
C GLU A 132 -5.06 -10.52 12.85
N GLU A 133 -4.91 -10.50 11.52
CA GLU A 133 -3.78 -9.83 10.85
C GLU A 133 -3.81 -8.33 11.08
N ALA A 134 -5.02 -7.77 11.10
CA ALA A 134 -5.30 -6.37 11.39
C ALA A 134 -4.79 -5.87 12.75
N GLU A 135 -4.95 -6.71 13.76
CA GLU A 135 -4.58 -6.40 15.15
C GLU A 135 -3.12 -6.77 15.46
N SER A 136 -2.51 -7.63 14.65
CA SER A 136 -1.10 -8.04 14.82
C SER A 136 -0.08 -6.94 14.49
N VAL A 137 -0.47 -5.94 13.69
CA VAL A 137 0.41 -4.86 13.27
C VAL A 137 0.47 -3.80 14.37
N LYS A 138 1.53 -3.87 15.19
CA LYS A 138 1.89 -2.80 16.14
C LYS A 138 2.15 -1.52 15.36
N GLY A 139 1.47 -0.43 15.69
CA GLY A 139 1.62 0.79 14.89
C GLY A 139 0.95 2.03 15.43
N MET A 140 0.88 3.02 14.55
CA MET A 140 0.16 4.27 14.78
C MET A 140 -1.31 4.10 14.40
N GLU A 141 -2.21 4.62 15.23
CA GLU A 141 -3.62 4.78 14.93
C GLU A 141 -3.95 6.24 14.64
N VAL A 142 -4.76 6.46 13.61
CA VAL A 142 -5.28 7.78 13.26
C VAL A 142 -6.70 7.86 13.80
N ARG A 143 -6.94 8.76 14.75
CA ARG A 143 -8.22 8.90 15.46
C ARG A 143 -8.85 10.26 15.18
N CYS A 144 -10.18 10.33 15.14
CA CYS A 144 -10.90 11.60 15.00
C CYS A 144 -10.65 12.50 16.22
N LYS A 145 -10.24 13.76 16.01
CA LYS A 145 -9.94 14.68 17.12
C LYS A 145 -11.16 15.06 17.97
N LYS A 146 -12.36 15.05 17.38
CA LYS A 146 -13.63 15.41 18.07
C LYS A 146 -14.17 14.30 18.96
N CYS A 147 -14.12 13.04 18.53
CA CYS A 147 -14.75 11.92 19.25
C CYS A 147 -13.81 10.74 19.56
N ARG A 148 -12.54 10.84 19.20
CA ARG A 148 -11.48 9.82 19.40
C ARG A 148 -11.75 8.46 18.74
N LYS A 149 -12.78 8.34 17.88
CA LYS A 149 -13.03 7.15 17.06
C LYS A 149 -11.83 6.90 16.12
N THR A 150 -11.31 5.69 16.09
CA THR A 150 -10.25 5.26 15.15
C THR A 150 -10.78 5.26 13.72
N LEU A 151 -10.05 5.94 12.84
CA LEU A 151 -10.36 6.12 11.42
C LEU A 151 -9.46 5.26 10.53
N ALA A 152 -8.18 5.12 10.89
CA ALA A 152 -7.22 4.29 10.16
C ALA A 152 -6.16 3.71 11.10
N THR A 153 -5.52 2.63 10.67
CA THR A 153 -4.37 1.99 11.34
C THR A 153 -3.15 2.12 10.42
N SER A 154 -1.92 2.02 10.95
CA SER A 154 -0.71 2.35 10.18
C SER A 154 -0.55 1.55 8.89
N ARG A 155 -1.03 0.30 8.84
CA ARG A 155 -1.01 -0.53 7.65
C ARG A 155 -1.81 0.03 6.46
N PHE A 156 -2.82 0.86 6.75
CA PHE A 156 -3.64 1.51 5.72
C PHE A 156 -3.22 2.96 5.47
N VAL A 157 -2.17 3.43 6.15
CA VAL A 157 -1.62 4.76 5.91
C VAL A 157 -0.64 4.64 4.75
N LEU A 158 -0.83 5.49 3.76
CA LEU A 158 0.03 5.56 2.58
C LEU A 158 1.07 6.65 2.80
N ASP A 159 2.34 6.26 2.71
CA ASP A 159 3.43 7.21 2.62
C ASP A 159 3.42 7.86 1.24
N HIS A 160 3.68 9.17 1.21
CA HIS A 160 3.92 9.88 -0.04
C HIS A 160 5.12 10.79 0.16
N GLU A 161 5.96 10.84 -0.87
CA GLU A 161 7.17 11.63 -0.84
C GLU A 161 6.83 13.10 -1.19
N PRO A 162 7.32 14.07 -0.42
CA PRO A 162 7.21 15.48 -0.80
C PRO A 162 7.95 15.71 -2.13
N ASP A 163 7.46 16.65 -2.95
CA ASP A 163 8.22 17.04 -4.14
C ASP A 163 9.56 17.63 -3.68
N ALA A 164 10.64 17.29 -4.40
CA ALA A 164 11.93 17.93 -4.18
C ALA A 164 11.76 19.45 -4.30
N PRO A 165 12.28 20.24 -3.34
CA PRO A 165 12.12 21.68 -3.36
C PRO A 165 12.74 22.21 -4.66
N ARG A 166 11.92 22.92 -5.45
CA ARG A 166 12.36 23.56 -6.70
C ARG A 166 13.47 24.60 -6.48
N ASP A 167 13.56 25.11 -5.25
CA ASP A 167 14.59 26.03 -4.77
C ASP A 167 15.14 25.51 -3.42
N PRO A 168 16.46 25.25 -3.30
CA PRO A 168 17.09 24.83 -2.04
C PRO A 168 16.85 25.78 -0.85
N ARG A 169 16.44 27.03 -1.10
CA ARG A 169 16.10 28.02 -0.06
C ARG A 169 14.69 27.86 0.52
N GLN A 170 13.82 27.08 -0.12
CA GLN A 170 12.49 26.80 0.39
C GLN A 170 12.54 25.64 1.37
N GLN A 171 12.22 25.92 2.64
CA GLN A 171 12.03 24.88 3.64
C GLN A 171 10.89 23.95 3.20
N GLN A 172 11.15 22.64 3.20
CA GLN A 172 10.14 21.63 2.94
C GLN A 172 8.96 21.84 3.90
N GLN A 173 7.77 22.10 3.34
CA GLN A 173 6.58 22.28 4.14
C GLN A 173 6.13 20.91 4.68
N PRO A 174 5.88 20.77 6.00
CA PRO A 174 5.41 19.51 6.54
C PRO A 174 4.05 19.17 5.93
N CYS A 175 3.88 17.89 5.56
CA CYS A 175 2.61 17.44 5.00
C CYS A 175 1.48 17.58 6.05
N GLY A 176 0.43 18.33 5.70
CA GLY A 176 -0.79 18.50 6.51
C GLY A 176 -1.85 17.40 6.34
N HIS A 177 -1.56 16.39 5.53
CA HIS A 177 -2.46 15.29 5.18
C HIS A 177 -1.87 13.95 5.61
N VAL A 178 -2.75 13.06 6.07
CA VAL A 178 -2.47 11.62 6.20
C VAL A 178 -3.23 10.94 5.08
N PHE A 179 -2.50 10.31 4.16
CA PHE A 179 -3.13 9.56 3.08
C PHE A 179 -3.42 8.14 3.53
N VAL A 180 -4.54 7.60 3.09
CA VAL A 180 -4.99 6.27 3.49
C VAL A 180 -5.52 5.49 2.30
N GLU A 181 -5.56 4.17 2.39
CA GLU A 181 -6.33 3.34 1.46
C GLU A 181 -7.85 3.55 1.68
N PRO A 182 -8.71 3.20 0.71
CA PRO A 182 -10.16 3.18 0.91
C PRO A 182 -10.54 2.19 2.03
N LEU A 183 -11.26 2.68 3.05
CA LEU A 183 -11.69 1.89 4.20
C LEU A 183 -13.21 1.75 4.23
N GLY A 184 -13.71 0.66 4.82
CA GLY A 184 -15.13 0.31 4.81
C GLY A 184 -16.04 1.40 5.38
N TRP A 185 -15.57 2.22 6.31
CA TRP A 185 -16.36 3.35 6.83
C TRP A 185 -16.58 4.49 5.83
N MET A 186 -15.81 4.54 4.74
CA MET A 186 -16.00 5.51 3.65
C MET A 186 -17.04 5.05 2.63
N ARG A 187 -17.52 3.81 2.72
CA ARG A 187 -18.42 3.17 1.76
C ARG A 187 -19.62 4.02 1.38
N GLU A 188 -20.36 4.52 2.36
CA GLU A 188 -21.58 5.31 2.13
C GLU A 188 -21.34 6.53 1.24
N GLU A 189 -20.13 7.11 1.29
CA GLU A 189 -19.77 8.24 0.45
C GLU A 189 -19.27 7.79 -0.93
N LEU A 190 -18.50 6.71 -1.01
CA LEU A 190 -17.90 6.23 -2.25
C LEU A 190 -18.91 5.55 -3.19
N GLU A 191 -19.95 4.90 -2.64
CA GLU A 191 -21.04 4.29 -3.41
C GLU A 191 -21.90 5.33 -4.14
N LYS A 192 -21.78 6.62 -3.79
CA LYS A 192 -22.41 7.73 -4.55
C LYS A 192 -21.79 7.95 -5.93
N ALA A 193 -20.69 7.25 -6.25
CA ALA A 193 -20.02 7.30 -7.54
C ALA A 193 -19.61 8.71 -8.00
N THR A 194 -19.28 9.59 -7.05
CA THR A 194 -18.71 10.91 -7.36
C THR A 194 -17.19 10.83 -7.47
N LEU A 195 -16.61 11.64 -8.35
CA LEU A 195 -15.15 11.68 -8.58
C LEU A 195 -14.37 12.24 -7.39
N GLU A 196 -14.98 13.12 -6.62
CA GLU A 196 -14.42 13.77 -5.45
C GLU A 196 -15.50 14.04 -4.42
N GLY A 197 -15.10 14.15 -3.15
CA GLY A 197 -16.05 14.37 -2.07
C GLY A 197 -15.39 14.54 -0.70
N ARG A 198 -16.24 14.68 0.32
CA ARG A 198 -15.83 14.99 1.70
C ARG A 198 -15.94 13.74 2.57
N LEU A 199 -14.92 13.47 3.38
CA LEU A 199 -14.95 12.37 4.34
C LEU A 199 -15.38 12.88 5.72
N SER A 200 -16.46 12.31 6.23
CA SER A 200 -17.03 12.61 7.56
C SER A 200 -16.76 11.46 8.53
N CYS A 201 -16.59 11.78 9.81
CA CYS A 201 -16.38 10.78 10.84
C CYS A 201 -17.57 9.81 10.90
N PRO A 202 -17.34 8.48 10.89
CA PRO A 202 -18.42 7.48 10.88
C PRO A 202 -19.20 7.39 12.19
N ASN A 203 -18.75 8.08 13.24
CA ASN A 203 -19.54 8.19 14.46
C ASN A 203 -20.71 9.15 14.21
N GLN A 204 -21.94 8.61 14.18
CA GLN A 204 -23.18 9.34 13.94
C GLN A 204 -23.40 10.55 14.87
N LYS A 205 -22.92 10.47 16.13
CA LYS A 205 -22.99 11.61 17.07
C LYS A 205 -21.95 12.69 16.78
N CYS A 206 -20.89 12.35 16.07
CA CYS A 206 -19.77 13.23 15.78
C CYS A 206 -20.00 14.03 14.49
N GLY A 207 -20.21 13.31 13.37
CA GLY A 207 -20.41 13.87 12.03
C GLY A 207 -19.32 14.85 11.55
N ALA A 208 -18.19 14.94 12.24
CA ALA A 208 -17.17 15.93 11.92
C ALA A 208 -16.48 15.60 10.61
N ALA A 209 -16.21 16.61 9.80
CA ALA A 209 -15.39 16.45 8.62
C ALA A 209 -13.93 16.20 8.98
N VAL A 210 -13.45 15.02 8.61
CA VAL A 210 -12.11 14.53 8.92
C VAL A 210 -11.18 14.60 7.71
N GLY A 211 -11.73 14.66 6.49
CA GLY A 211 -10.93 14.57 5.29
C GLY A 211 -11.68 14.84 3.99
N ARG A 212 -11.04 14.44 2.89
CA ARG A 212 -11.59 14.47 1.52
C ARG A 212 -11.01 13.33 0.69
N TYR A 213 -11.69 12.96 -0.38
CA TYR A 213 -11.18 12.05 -1.39
C TYR A 213 -11.29 12.64 -2.80
N SER A 214 -10.42 12.18 -3.69
CA SER A 214 -10.48 12.40 -5.14
C SER A 214 -9.95 11.16 -5.84
N TRP A 215 -10.77 10.54 -6.67
CA TRP A 215 -10.34 9.43 -7.52
C TRP A 215 -9.30 9.88 -8.54
N ARG A 216 -9.40 11.12 -9.03
CA ARG A 216 -8.41 11.75 -9.93
C ARG A 216 -7.10 12.09 -9.22
N GLY A 217 -7.07 11.98 -7.90
CA GLY A 217 -5.98 12.45 -7.08
C GLY A 217 -6.00 13.96 -6.89
N PHE A 218 -5.03 14.44 -6.11
CA PHE A 218 -4.74 15.85 -5.96
C PHE A 218 -3.31 16.06 -5.47
N ARG A 219 -2.83 17.30 -5.64
CA ARG A 219 -1.53 17.73 -5.13
C ARG A 219 -1.60 18.04 -3.63
N CYS A 220 -0.70 17.46 -2.86
CA CYS A 220 -0.54 17.74 -1.45
C CYS A 220 0.15 19.10 -1.22
N SER A 221 0.02 19.65 -0.01
CA SER A 221 0.72 20.88 0.41
C SER A 221 2.24 20.74 0.38
N CYS A 222 2.76 19.51 0.48
CA CYS A 222 4.18 19.20 0.33
C CYS A 222 4.61 19.05 -1.16
N GLY A 223 3.70 19.28 -2.11
CA GLY A 223 3.96 19.16 -3.54
C GLY A 223 3.67 17.78 -4.14
N GLY A 224 3.77 16.71 -3.34
CA GLY A 224 3.57 15.34 -3.83
C GLY A 224 2.19 15.12 -4.47
N TRP A 225 2.16 14.39 -5.58
CA TRP A 225 0.93 13.98 -6.27
C TRP A 225 0.49 12.59 -5.82
N VAL A 226 -0.76 12.46 -5.36
CA VAL A 226 -1.29 11.18 -4.87
C VAL A 226 -2.55 10.81 -5.66
N THR A 227 -2.65 9.57 -6.18
CA THR A 227 -3.80 9.11 -6.98
C THR A 227 -4.11 7.61 -6.79
N PRO A 228 -5.34 7.23 -6.40
CA PRO A 228 -6.39 8.11 -5.90
C PRO A 228 -5.95 8.74 -4.58
N GLY A 229 -6.42 9.95 -4.32
CA GLY A 229 -6.06 10.68 -3.11
C GLY A 229 -7.18 10.56 -2.08
N PHE A 230 -7.04 9.72 -1.07
CA PHE A 230 -7.88 9.74 0.13
C PHE A 230 -7.06 10.35 1.26
N SER A 231 -7.46 11.52 1.75
CA SER A 231 -6.71 12.21 2.80
C SER A 231 -7.56 12.52 4.01
N LEU A 232 -6.96 12.30 5.18
CA LEU A 232 -7.39 12.82 6.46
C LEU A 232 -6.56 14.06 6.80
N GLN A 233 -7.22 15.12 7.26
CA GLN A 233 -6.54 16.37 7.62
C GLN A 233 -5.91 16.23 9.00
N LYS A 234 -4.59 16.45 9.13
CA LYS A 234 -3.88 16.40 10.44
C LYS A 234 -4.47 17.36 11.48
N GLY A 235 -5.07 18.47 11.06
CA GLY A 235 -5.78 19.37 11.98
C GLY A 235 -7.06 18.79 12.60
N ARG A 236 -7.63 17.73 11.99
CA ARG A 236 -8.90 17.09 12.37
C ARG A 236 -8.74 15.68 12.95
N VAL A 237 -7.52 15.15 12.93
CA VAL A 237 -7.19 13.80 13.44
C VAL A 237 -6.02 13.86 14.42
N ASP A 238 -5.94 12.89 15.31
CA ASP A 238 -4.81 12.67 16.20
C ASP A 238 -4.12 11.36 15.83
N GLU A 239 -2.80 11.39 15.73
CA GLU A 239 -1.94 10.24 15.49
C GLU A 239 -1.46 9.69 16.84
N VAL A 240 -1.87 8.47 17.20
CA VAL A 240 -1.62 7.86 18.51
C VAL A 240 -0.87 6.55 18.34
N ALA A 241 0.31 6.43 18.95
CA ALA A 241 1.02 5.14 19.00
C ALA A 241 0.26 4.15 19.88
N THR A 242 -0.06 2.96 19.36
CA THR A 242 -0.66 1.90 20.17
C THR A 242 0.39 1.35 21.14
N ARG A 243 0.35 1.79 22.40
CA ARG A 243 1.17 1.20 23.47
C ARG A 243 0.48 -0.05 24.03
N VAL A 244 1.28 -1.07 24.32
CA VAL A 244 0.83 -2.30 24.99
C VAL A 244 0.20 -1.95 26.35
N PRO A 245 -0.99 -2.47 26.70
CA PRO A 245 -1.50 -2.37 28.06
C PRO A 245 -0.60 -3.26 28.95
N GLY A 246 0.31 -2.64 29.71
CA GLY A 246 1.27 -3.34 30.57
C GLY A 246 2.55 -2.56 30.86
N GLY A 247 2.85 -1.51 30.10
CA GLY A 247 3.92 -0.58 30.44
C GLY A 247 3.45 0.41 31.51
N ALA A 248 3.71 0.11 32.79
CA ALA A 248 3.48 1.05 33.88
C ALA A 248 4.25 2.35 33.60
N VAL A 249 3.52 3.42 33.27
CA VAL A 249 4.08 4.76 33.25
C VAL A 249 4.04 5.24 34.69
N ALA A 250 5.20 5.44 35.31
CA ALA A 250 5.31 6.21 36.52
C ALA A 250 4.83 7.63 36.21
N MET A 251 3.53 7.87 36.38
CA MET A 251 2.96 9.20 36.40
C MET A 251 3.60 9.92 37.57
N GLY A 252 4.44 10.90 37.28
CA GLY A 252 5.09 11.76 38.25
C GLY A 252 4.05 12.54 39.05
N ILE A 253 3.55 11.93 40.13
CA ILE A 253 2.87 12.63 41.20
C ILE A 253 3.96 13.46 41.88
N ARG A 254 3.95 14.78 41.65
CA ARG A 254 4.79 15.72 42.40
C ARG A 254 4.41 15.60 43.87
N MET A 255 5.30 15.04 44.69
CA MET A 255 5.16 15.10 46.15
C MET A 255 5.24 16.56 46.60
N PRO A 256 4.39 16.99 47.56
CA PRO A 256 4.52 18.31 48.16
C PRO A 256 5.83 18.41 48.96
N PRO A 257 6.41 19.61 49.08
CA PRO A 257 7.67 19.81 49.81
C PRO A 257 7.49 19.42 51.28
N GLY A 258 8.39 18.56 51.77
CA GLY A 258 8.39 18.07 53.14
C GLY A 258 8.56 19.19 54.15
N SER A 259 7.74 19.17 55.20
CA SER A 259 7.85 20.05 56.36
C SER A 259 9.22 19.86 57.03
N GLY A 260 10.03 20.92 57.07
CA GLY A 260 11.27 20.97 57.83
C GLY A 260 11.03 20.69 59.30
N ARG A 261 11.93 19.91 59.91
CA ARG A 261 12.01 19.77 61.36
C ARG A 261 13.05 20.75 61.90
N LEU A 262 12.64 21.49 62.93
CA LEU A 262 13.50 22.13 63.92
C LEU A 262 14.26 21.05 64.71
#